data_AF-A0A2G1W9D0-F1
#
_entry.id   AF-A0A2G1W9D0-F1
#
_cell.length_a   1.000
_cell.length_b   1.000
_cell.length_c   1.000
_cell.angle_alpha   90.00
_cell.angle_beta   90.00
_cell.angle_gamma   90.00
#
_symmetry.space_group_name_H-M   'P 1'
#
loop_
_entity.id
_entity.type
_entity.pdbx_description
1 polymer ?
#
loop_
_entity_poly.entity_id
_entity_poly.type
_entity_poly.pdbx_seq_one_letter_code
_entity_poly.pdbx_strand_id
1 'polypeptide(L)'
;MDPQVTWNSLLEEWARRSWRDVTELAEALLDWLDRGGFPPKTSDTPELGSEWHAAVAKAAAIYAMKRAEAVLDDPDGIPARVAFTLTCAQCNVEGPNTFYEAKHKGWTRIQYMPASTSENFLGICFPCSQRQ
;
A
#
# COMPACT_ATOMS: atom_id res chain seq x y z
N MET A 1 -10.94 -10.18 19.58
CA MET A 1 -10.15 -10.20 18.34
C MET A 1 -8.84 -10.89 18.63
N ASP A 2 -8.32 -11.66 17.69
CA ASP A 2 -6.93 -12.13 17.76
C ASP A 2 -6.06 -11.08 17.04
N PRO A 3 -5.26 -10.28 17.77
CA PRO A 3 -4.46 -9.22 17.16
C PRO A 3 -3.36 -9.77 16.25
N GLN A 4 -2.86 -10.99 16.50
CA GLN A 4 -1.86 -11.59 15.63
C GLN A 4 -2.45 -11.97 14.27
N VAL A 5 -3.66 -12.53 14.27
CA VAL A 5 -4.39 -12.82 13.02
C VAL A 5 -4.67 -11.52 12.29
N THR A 6 -5.21 -10.50 12.96
CA THR A 6 -5.50 -9.19 12.33
C THR A 6 -4.24 -8.54 11.77
N TRP A 7 -3.12 -8.60 12.49
CA TRP A 7 -1.82 -8.11 12.02
C TRP A 7 -1.36 -8.83 10.75
N ASN A 8 -1.41 -10.17 10.72
CA ASN A 8 -1.00 -10.95 9.56
C ASN A 8 -1.90 -10.64 8.36
N SER A 9 -3.22 -10.57 8.56
CA SER A 9 -4.17 -10.18 7.51
C SER A 9 -3.92 -8.77 6.99
N LEU A 10 -3.61 -7.80 7.87
CA LEU A 10 -3.27 -6.44 7.45
C LEU A 10 -2.06 -6.41 6.51
N LEU A 11 -1.01 -7.17 6.84
CA LEU A 11 0.19 -7.28 5.99
C LEU A 11 -0.10 -7.97 4.65
N GLU A 12 -0.91 -9.03 4.66
CA GLU A 12 -1.32 -9.74 3.45
C GLU A 12 -2.15 -8.86 2.52
N GLU A 13 -3.15 -8.17 3.05
CA GLU A 13 -4.01 -7.30 2.25
C GLU A 13 -3.30 -6.03 1.79
N TRP A 14 -2.33 -5.52 2.57
CA TRP A 14 -1.39 -4.50 2.10
C TRP A 14 -0.61 -4.97 0.88
N ALA A 15 -0.06 -6.19 0.92
CA ALA A 15 0.69 -6.76 -0.20
C ALA A 15 -0.19 -6.98 -1.44
N ARG A 16 -1.47 -7.36 -1.23
CA ARG A 16 -2.46 -7.51 -2.31
C ARG A 16 -3.01 -6.18 -2.84
N ARG A 17 -2.85 -5.09 -2.06
CA ARG A 17 -3.41 -3.75 -2.32
C ARG A 17 -4.93 -3.74 -2.22
N SER A 18 -5.48 -4.54 -1.32
CA SER A 18 -6.91 -4.54 -1.02
C SER A 18 -7.21 -3.40 -0.05
N TRP A 19 -7.20 -2.16 -0.56
CA TRP A 19 -7.18 -0.96 0.28
C TRP A 19 -8.37 -0.83 1.24
N ARG A 20 -9.54 -1.36 0.86
CA ARG A 20 -10.71 -1.40 1.76
C ARG A 20 -10.44 -2.29 2.97
N ASP A 21 -9.96 -3.51 2.73
CA ASP A 21 -9.63 -4.46 3.80
C ASP A 21 -8.46 -3.95 4.66
N VAL A 22 -7.48 -3.30 4.05
CA VAL A 22 -6.39 -2.61 4.78
C VAL A 22 -6.93 -1.58 5.75
N THR A 23 -7.92 -0.77 5.32
CA THR A 23 -8.54 0.26 6.16
C THR A 23 -9.27 -0.38 7.34
N GLU A 24 -10.13 -1.37 7.08
CA GLU A 24 -10.90 -2.08 8.10
C GLU A 24 -9.99 -2.78 9.14
N LEU A 25 -8.98 -3.50 8.68
CA LEU A 25 -8.06 -4.23 9.56
C LEU A 25 -7.18 -3.29 10.38
N ALA A 26 -6.71 -2.18 9.78
CA ALA A 26 -5.94 -1.18 10.49
C ALA A 26 -6.77 -0.47 11.56
N GLU A 27 -8.00 -0.06 11.23
CA GLU A 27 -8.94 0.54 12.19
C GLU A 27 -9.22 -0.42 13.34
N ALA A 28 -9.56 -1.68 13.05
CA ALA A 28 -9.81 -2.69 14.07
C ALA A 28 -8.60 -2.87 15.00
N LEU A 29 -7.39 -2.98 14.44
CA LEU A 29 -6.17 -3.16 15.24
C LEU A 29 -5.89 -1.94 16.13
N LEU A 30 -6.10 -0.71 15.62
CA LEU A 30 -5.95 0.51 16.41
C LEU A 30 -6.95 0.55 17.57
N ASP A 31 -8.21 0.27 17.29
CA ASP A 31 -9.28 0.24 18.28
C ASP A 31 -9.00 -0.76 19.41
N TRP A 32 -8.44 -1.93 19.07
CA TRP A 32 -8.03 -2.93 20.04
C TRP A 32 -6.88 -2.45 20.93
N LEU A 33 -5.84 -1.86 20.34
CA LEU A 33 -4.66 -1.39 21.06
C LEU A 33 -4.94 -0.14 21.89
N ASP A 34 -5.89 0.71 21.50
CA ASP A 34 -6.30 1.89 22.27
C ASP A 34 -7.14 1.52 23.50
N ARG A 35 -7.84 0.39 23.46
CA ARG A 35 -8.54 -0.19 24.63
C ARG A 35 -7.62 -0.96 25.59
N GLY A 36 -6.30 -0.92 25.38
CA GLY A 36 -5.32 -1.64 26.19
C GLY A 36 -5.26 -3.14 25.89
N GLY A 37 -5.72 -3.56 24.71
CA GLY A 37 -5.57 -4.93 24.24
C GLY A 37 -4.10 -5.35 24.11
N PHE A 38 -3.81 -6.65 24.24
CA PHE A 38 -2.45 -7.14 24.03
C PHE A 38 -2.03 -6.97 22.56
N PRO A 39 -0.74 -6.67 22.29
CA PRO A 39 -0.27 -6.41 20.95
C PRO A 39 0.09 -7.68 20.17
N PRO A 40 0.06 -7.63 18.83
CA PRO A 40 0.62 -8.69 17.99
C PRO A 40 2.15 -8.66 18.04
N LYS A 41 2.81 -9.77 17.75
CA LYS A 41 4.25 -9.76 17.47
C LYS A 41 4.49 -9.16 16.08
N THR A 42 5.30 -8.11 16.06
CA THR A 42 5.65 -7.35 14.84
C THR A 42 7.03 -7.69 14.28
N SER A 43 7.80 -8.53 14.99
CA SER A 43 9.11 -9.03 14.59
C SER A 43 9.37 -10.38 15.26
N ASP A 44 10.17 -11.23 14.62
CA ASP A 44 10.66 -12.49 15.19
C ASP A 44 11.86 -12.28 16.14
N THR A 45 12.36 -11.04 16.25
CA THR A 45 13.45 -10.71 17.19
C THR A 45 13.03 -11.04 18.62
N PRO A 46 13.80 -11.88 19.33
CA PRO A 46 13.55 -12.15 20.74
C PRO A 46 13.57 -10.86 21.58
N GLU A 47 12.83 -10.85 22.69
CA GLU A 47 13.01 -9.90 23.81
C GLU A 47 12.63 -8.43 23.56
N LEU A 48 11.91 -8.09 22.48
CA LEU A 48 11.45 -6.70 22.25
C LEU A 48 10.40 -6.20 23.27
N GLY A 49 9.64 -7.12 23.87
CA GLY A 49 8.60 -6.78 24.84
C GLY A 49 7.30 -6.26 24.21
N SER A 50 6.22 -6.29 25.00
CA SER A 50 4.88 -5.93 24.52
C SER A 50 4.76 -4.45 24.15
N GLU A 51 5.37 -3.53 24.90
CA GLU A 51 5.29 -2.09 24.61
C GLU A 51 5.89 -1.74 23.24
N TRP A 52 7.02 -2.36 22.88
CA TRP A 52 7.62 -2.20 21.55
C TRP A 52 6.65 -2.67 20.46
N HIS A 53 6.12 -3.88 20.61
CA HIS A 53 5.19 -4.46 19.65
C HIS A 53 3.92 -3.63 19.51
N ALA A 54 3.37 -3.09 20.60
CA ALA A 54 2.24 -2.18 20.56
C ALA A 54 2.57 -0.89 19.79
N ALA A 55 3.72 -0.28 20.08
CA ALA A 55 4.15 0.95 19.39
C ALA A 55 4.32 0.75 17.89
N VAL A 56 4.99 -0.34 17.48
CA VAL A 56 5.17 -0.68 16.06
C VAL A 56 3.84 -0.99 15.39
N ALA A 57 2.98 -1.80 16.02
CA ALA A 57 1.68 -2.15 15.46
C ALA A 57 0.80 -0.91 15.26
N LYS A 58 0.74 0.00 16.24
CA LYS A 58 0.01 1.28 16.11
C LYS A 58 0.57 2.14 14.98
N ALA A 59 1.88 2.34 14.95
CA ALA A 59 2.51 3.16 13.92
C ALA A 59 2.26 2.62 12.51
N ALA A 60 2.39 1.29 12.33
CA ALA A 60 2.12 0.61 11.08
C ALA A 60 0.64 0.69 10.68
N ALA A 61 -0.29 0.45 11.60
CA ALA A 61 -1.73 0.54 11.32
C ALA A 61 -2.15 1.98 10.96
N ILE A 62 -1.68 3.00 11.67
CA ILE A 62 -1.92 4.42 11.31
C ILE A 62 -1.40 4.72 9.91
N TYR A 63 -0.18 4.27 9.59
CA TYR A 63 0.40 4.49 8.28
C TYR A 63 -0.40 3.78 7.18
N ALA A 64 -0.77 2.52 7.41
CA ALA A 64 -1.53 1.71 6.47
C ALA A 64 -2.90 2.30 6.19
N MET A 65 -3.64 2.69 7.24
CA MET A 65 -4.95 3.32 7.16
C MET A 65 -4.88 4.63 6.35
N LYS A 66 -4.02 5.57 6.75
CA LYS A 66 -3.86 6.85 6.03
C LYS A 66 -3.46 6.68 4.58
N ARG A 67 -2.65 5.66 4.27
CA ARG A 67 -2.29 5.35 2.89
C ARG A 67 -3.47 4.82 2.11
N ALA A 68 -4.19 3.85 2.67
CA ALA A 68 -5.33 3.22 2.02
C ALA A 68 -6.45 4.25 1.76
N GLU A 69 -6.78 5.08 2.75
CA GLU A 69 -7.69 6.23 2.60
C GLU A 69 -7.26 7.15 1.46
N ALA A 70 -5.98 7.57 1.43
CA ALA A 70 -5.49 8.43 0.37
C ALA A 70 -5.55 7.80 -1.04
N VAL A 71 -5.49 6.47 -1.15
CA VAL A 71 -5.69 5.77 -2.42
C VAL A 71 -7.16 5.66 -2.78
N LEU A 72 -8.04 5.44 -1.80
CA LEU A 72 -9.47 5.29 -2.00
C LEU A 72 -10.18 6.63 -2.30
N ASP A 73 -9.69 7.73 -1.75
CA ASP A 73 -10.22 9.09 -1.97
C ASP A 73 -9.82 9.67 -3.32
N ASP A 74 -8.72 9.18 -3.91
CA ASP A 74 -8.25 9.62 -5.22
C ASP A 74 -8.90 8.78 -6.34
N PRO A 75 -9.63 9.40 -7.29
CA PRO A 75 -10.36 8.66 -8.33
C PRO A 75 -9.45 7.87 -9.26
N ASP A 76 -8.17 8.23 -9.35
CA ASP A 76 -7.16 7.56 -10.16
C ASP A 76 -6.32 6.56 -9.33
N GLY A 77 -6.61 6.44 -8.03
CA GLY A 77 -5.88 5.57 -7.11
C GLY A 77 -4.47 6.05 -6.80
N ILE A 78 -4.22 7.36 -6.89
CA ILE A 78 -2.90 7.97 -6.73
C ILE A 78 -2.78 8.64 -5.37
N PRO A 79 -1.98 8.09 -4.44
CA PRO A 79 -1.81 8.72 -3.14
C PRO A 79 -1.01 10.04 -3.27
N ALA A 80 -1.57 11.14 -2.76
CA ALA A 80 -1.08 12.53 -2.89
C ALA A 80 0.36 12.82 -2.42
N ARG A 81 1.06 11.85 -1.81
CA ARG A 81 2.42 12.00 -1.25
C ARG A 81 3.44 11.02 -1.84
N VAL A 82 3.14 10.42 -2.99
CA VAL A 82 4.07 9.54 -3.69
C VAL A 82 4.50 10.21 -4.97
N ALA A 83 5.81 10.24 -5.22
CA ALA A 83 6.33 10.70 -6.50
C ALA A 83 5.76 9.81 -7.62
N PHE A 84 5.17 10.44 -8.63
CA PHE A 84 4.69 9.71 -9.80
C PHE A 84 5.88 9.32 -10.68
N THR A 85 6.29 8.07 -10.56
CA THR A 85 7.37 7.48 -11.35
C THR A 85 6.82 6.22 -11.99
N LEU A 86 6.89 6.12 -13.32
CA LEU A 86 6.13 5.15 -14.11
C LEU A 86 7.05 4.40 -15.06
N THR A 87 6.94 3.07 -15.08
CA THR A 87 7.60 2.23 -16.09
C THR A 87 6.61 1.26 -16.74
N CYS A 88 6.82 0.96 -18.02
CA CYS A 88 6.04 -0.05 -18.73
C CYS A 88 6.39 -1.45 -18.23
N ALA A 89 5.40 -2.20 -17.73
CA ALA A 89 5.57 -3.55 -17.21
C ALA A 89 5.98 -4.61 -18.27
N GLN A 90 5.98 -4.25 -19.56
CA GLN A 90 6.32 -5.17 -20.65
C GLN A 90 7.67 -4.89 -21.31
N CYS A 91 7.99 -3.61 -21.54
CA CYS A 91 9.20 -3.22 -22.27
C CYS A 91 10.16 -2.36 -21.45
N ASN A 92 9.84 -2.11 -20.18
CA ASN A 92 10.63 -1.28 -19.27
C ASN A 92 10.94 0.14 -19.78
N VAL A 93 10.15 0.67 -20.72
CA VAL A 93 10.28 2.08 -21.11
C VAL A 93 9.79 2.97 -19.98
N GLU A 94 10.55 4.02 -19.68
CA GLU A 94 10.19 5.04 -18.72
C GLU A 94 8.98 5.85 -19.22
N GLY A 95 8.07 6.14 -18.31
CA GLY A 95 6.88 6.94 -18.54
C GLY A 95 7.11 8.43 -18.26
N PRO A 96 6.08 9.26 -18.50
CA PRO A 96 6.12 10.66 -18.11
C PRO A 96 6.03 10.84 -16.59
N ASN A 97 6.28 12.07 -16.14
CA ASN A 97 6.36 12.44 -14.72
C ASN A 97 5.00 12.72 -14.05
N THR A 98 3.89 12.61 -14.79
CA THR A 98 2.54 12.79 -14.23
C THR A 98 1.56 11.76 -14.80
N PHE A 99 0.55 11.41 -14.02
CA PHE A 99 -0.52 10.51 -14.47
C PHE A 99 -1.32 11.08 -15.64
N TYR A 100 -1.65 12.37 -15.59
CA TYR A 100 -2.39 13.03 -16.66
C TYR A 100 -1.63 12.98 -18.00
N GLU A 101 -0.32 13.24 -17.97
CA GLU A 101 0.52 13.11 -19.16
C GLU A 101 0.60 11.65 -19.64
N ALA A 102 0.69 10.68 -18.71
CA ALA A 102 0.67 9.26 -19.05
C ALA A 102 -0.62 8.89 -19.79
N LYS A 103 -1.78 9.30 -19.26
CA LYS A 103 -3.08 9.08 -19.89
C LYS A 103 -3.18 9.74 -21.26
N HIS A 104 -2.73 10.99 -21.39
CA HIS A 104 -2.69 11.70 -22.67
C HIS A 104 -1.78 11.00 -23.71
N LYS A 105 -0.66 10.41 -23.27
CA LYS A 105 0.24 9.60 -24.10
C LYS A 105 -0.25 8.17 -24.35
N GLY A 106 -1.48 7.83 -23.97
CA GLY A 106 -2.10 6.53 -24.24
C GLY A 106 -1.64 5.39 -23.33
N TRP A 107 -1.08 5.71 -22.16
CA TRP A 107 -0.76 4.68 -21.16
C TRP A 107 -2.03 4.11 -20.54
N THR A 108 -2.02 2.81 -20.28
CA THR A 108 -3.15 2.07 -19.71
C THR A 108 -2.70 1.20 -18.55
N ARG A 109 -3.66 0.70 -17.76
CA ARG A 109 -3.43 -0.20 -16.62
C ARG A 109 -2.37 0.31 -15.65
N ILE A 110 -2.34 1.63 -15.43
CA ILE A 110 -1.43 2.27 -14.48
C ILE A 110 -1.88 1.86 -13.07
N GLN A 111 -0.95 1.30 -12.31
CA GLN A 111 -1.20 0.81 -10.95
C GLN A 111 -0.11 1.30 -10.03
N TYR A 112 -0.51 1.70 -8.82
CA TYR A 112 0.40 1.97 -7.73
C TYR A 112 1.03 0.67 -7.21
N MET A 113 2.36 0.64 -7.13
CA MET A 113 3.21 -0.50 -6.84
C MET A 113 4.19 -0.16 -5.69
N PRO A 114 3.71 0.11 -4.46
CA PRO A 114 4.57 0.51 -3.33
C PRO A 114 5.66 -0.51 -2.95
N ALA A 115 5.47 -1.78 -3.29
CA ALA A 115 6.42 -2.86 -3.01
C ALA A 115 7.52 -2.99 -4.09
N SER A 116 7.42 -2.24 -5.19
CA SER A 116 8.40 -2.25 -6.27
C SER A 116 9.70 -1.58 -5.82
N THR A 117 10.85 -2.16 -6.20
CA THR A 117 12.18 -1.60 -5.89
C THR A 117 12.63 -0.51 -6.86
N SER A 118 11.93 -0.33 -7.98
CA SER A 118 12.28 0.65 -9.01
C SER A 118 11.31 1.83 -9.01
N GLU A 119 10.08 1.58 -9.44
CA GLU A 119 9.08 2.60 -9.71
C GLU A 119 7.87 2.50 -8.79
N ASN A 120 7.33 3.63 -8.38
CA ASN A 120 6.09 3.68 -7.60
C ASN A 120 4.89 3.23 -8.44
N PHE A 121 4.93 3.35 -9.76
CA PHE A 121 3.84 2.96 -10.65
C PHE A 121 4.33 2.06 -11.78
N LEU A 122 3.52 1.06 -12.11
CA LEU A 122 3.67 0.29 -13.34
C LEU A 122 2.45 0.51 -14.23
N GLY A 123 2.66 0.52 -15.53
CA GLY A 123 1.60 0.61 -16.52
C GLY A 123 1.94 -0.12 -17.81
N ILE A 124 1.12 0.06 -18.83
CA ILE A 124 1.36 -0.44 -20.18
C ILE A 124 1.43 0.77 -21.12
N CYS A 125 2.59 0.96 -21.74
CA CYS A 125 2.79 2.05 -22.70
C CYS A 125 1.96 1.85 -23.96
N PHE A 126 1.70 2.93 -24.69
CA PHE A 126 0.87 2.88 -25.89
C PHE A 126 1.33 1.81 -26.91
N PRO A 127 2.62 1.71 -27.31
CA PRO A 127 3.06 0.66 -28.23
C PRO A 127 2.79 -0.78 -27.76
N CYS A 128 2.94 -1.04 -26.46
CA CYS A 128 2.68 -2.35 -25.85
C CYS A 128 1.18 -2.66 -25.75
N SER A 129 0.34 -1.63 -25.55
CA SER A 129 -1.11 -1.79 -25.52
C SER A 129 -1.70 -2.19 -26.88
N GLN A 130 -1.07 -1.77 -27.98
CA GLN A 130 -1.53 -2.07 -29.35
C GLN A 130 -1.15 -3.48 -29.83
N ARG A 131 -0.37 -4.24 -29.03
CA ARG A 131 0.10 -5.59 -29.36
C ARG A 131 -0.68 -6.70 -28.65
N GLN A 132 -1.69 -6.34 -27.85
CA GLN A 132 -2.55 -7.25 -27.09
C GLN A 132 -3.91 -7.35 -27.76
#